data_AF-A0A1Z8SBL5-F1
#
_entry.id   AF-A0A1Z8SBL5-F1
#
_cell.length_a   1.000
_cell.length_b   1.000
_cell.length_c   1.000
_cell.angle_alpha   90.00
_cell.angle_beta   90.00
_cell.angle_gamma   90.00
#
_symmetry.space_group_name_H-M   'P 1'
#
loop_
_entity.id
_entity.type
_entity.pdbx_description
1 polymer ?
#
loop_
_entity_poly.entity_id
_entity_poly.type
_entity_poly.pdbx_seq_one_letter_code
_entity_poly.pdbx_strand_id
1 'polypeptide(L)'
;MLNGYTYKLQMIKLSLVRTAVVIMLLLGSKMNAQKQIEAKPREDLSFSTNKRVLYTTINTLEVFETKHPKWSHSLKEILSEYLHTSIVIGQKENILVSFDGSRFPLKSKASALDLTNEVIDKIGAMYFGKREVDKLKKNNAN
;
A
#
# COMPACT_ATOMS: atom_id res chain seq x y z
N MET A 1 -50.75 11.07 -33.40
CA MET A 1 -49.93 12.15 -32.80
C MET A 1 -49.24 11.77 -31.47
N LEU A 2 -49.65 10.71 -30.75
CA LEU A 2 -49.02 10.31 -29.48
C LEU A 2 -47.57 9.80 -29.58
N ASN A 3 -47.22 9.11 -30.68
CA ASN A 3 -45.91 8.46 -30.81
C ASN A 3 -44.74 9.47 -30.89
N GLY A 4 -44.92 10.63 -31.51
CA GLY A 4 -43.86 11.66 -31.57
C GLY A 4 -43.44 12.19 -30.19
N TYR A 5 -44.41 12.33 -29.27
CA TYR A 5 -44.16 12.76 -27.90
C TYR A 5 -43.43 11.69 -27.08
N THR A 6 -43.79 10.41 -27.26
CA THR A 6 -43.14 9.30 -26.54
C THR A 6 -41.68 9.11 -27.00
N TYR A 7 -41.40 9.22 -28.30
CA TYR A 7 -40.02 9.20 -28.81
C TYR A 7 -39.19 10.37 -28.31
N LYS A 8 -39.74 11.60 -28.32
CA LYS A 8 -39.05 12.78 -27.81
C LYS A 8 -38.71 12.62 -26.32
N LEU A 9 -39.63 12.06 -25.54
CA LEU A 9 -39.40 11.78 -24.12
C LEU A 9 -38.33 10.70 -23.89
N GLN A 10 -38.30 9.65 -24.73
CA GLN A 10 -37.30 8.59 -24.67
C GLN A 10 -35.89 9.11 -25.03
N MET A 11 -35.80 9.99 -26.03
CA MET A 11 -34.54 10.62 -26.42
C MET A 11 -34.00 11.56 -25.34
N ILE A 12 -34.88 12.32 -24.67
CA ILE A 12 -34.50 13.18 -23.53
C ILE A 12 -33.98 12.34 -22.36
N LYS A 13 -34.66 11.24 -22.01
CA LYS A 13 -34.21 10.32 -20.96
C LYS A 13 -32.82 9.74 -21.27
N LEU A 14 -32.58 9.31 -22.51
CA LEU A 14 -31.29 8.76 -22.93
C LEU A 14 -30.16 9.81 -22.86
N SER A 15 -30.46 11.06 -23.21
CA SER A 15 -29.53 12.18 -23.06
C SER A 15 -29.18 12.42 -21.58
N LEU A 16 -30.18 12.48 -20.71
CA LEU A 16 -29.99 12.66 -19.26
C LEU A 16 -29.16 11.54 -18.63
N VAL A 17 -29.40 10.28 -19.00
CA VAL A 17 -28.62 9.13 -18.50
C VAL A 17 -27.15 9.24 -18.95
N ARG A 18 -26.89 9.61 -20.22
CA ARG A 18 -25.52 9.81 -20.70
C ARG A 18 -24.81 10.93 -19.95
N THR A 19 -25.47 12.06 -19.75
CA THR A 19 -24.92 13.19 -19.00
C THR A 19 -24.64 12.80 -17.54
N ALA A 20 -25.53 12.04 -16.90
CA ALA A 20 -25.33 11.55 -15.54
C ALA A 20 -24.12 10.61 -15.41
N VAL A 21 -23.92 9.70 -16.37
CA VAL A 21 -22.76 8.79 -16.39
C VAL A 21 -21.45 9.57 -16.53
N VAL A 22 -21.41 10.58 -17.40
CA VAL A 22 -20.22 11.44 -17.59
C VAL A 22 -19.92 12.24 -16.31
N ILE A 23 -20.94 12.81 -15.66
CA ILE A 23 -20.77 13.54 -14.39
C ILE A 23 -20.26 12.59 -13.28
N MET A 24 -20.79 11.36 -13.20
CA MET A 24 -20.35 10.36 -12.22
C MET A 24 -18.89 9.94 -12.43
N LEU A 25 -18.47 9.76 -13.68
CA LEU A 25 -17.07 9.50 -14.05
C LEU A 25 -16.14 10.68 -13.67
N LEU A 26 -16.58 11.92 -13.91
CA LEU A 26 -15.81 13.11 -13.56
C LEU A 26 -15.67 13.29 -12.03
N LEU A 27 -16.72 13.01 -11.26
CA LEU A 27 -16.71 13.11 -9.79
C LEU A 27 -15.89 12.01 -9.11
N GLY A 28 -15.80 10.81 -9.71
CA GLY A 28 -14.99 9.70 -9.21
C GLY A 28 -13.47 9.90 -9.33
N SER A 29 -13.02 10.92 -10.06
CA SER A 29 -11.59 11.18 -10.32
C SER A 29 -10.83 11.87 -9.19
N LYS A 30 -11.49 12.21 -8.06
CA LYS A 30 -10.78 12.69 -6.85
C LYS A 30 -10.11 11.52 -6.12
N MET A 31 -9.23 10.81 -6.80
CA MET A 31 -8.22 9.99 -6.16
C MET A 31 -7.22 10.96 -5.52
N ASN A 32 -7.38 11.21 -4.22
CA ASN A 32 -6.30 11.83 -3.46
C ASN A 32 -5.05 10.97 -3.68
N ALA A 33 -4.01 11.52 -4.28
CA ALA A 33 -2.74 10.85 -4.45
C ALA A 33 -2.20 10.57 -3.03
N GLN A 34 -2.46 9.37 -2.54
CA GLN A 34 -2.06 8.95 -1.21
C GLN A 34 -0.54 8.81 -1.21
N LYS A 35 0.13 9.57 -0.33
CA LYS A 35 1.58 9.53 -0.22
C LYS A 35 2.01 8.12 0.17
N GLN A 36 2.93 7.56 -0.61
CA GLN A 36 3.44 6.21 -0.40
C GLN A 36 4.89 6.08 -0.87
N ILE A 37 5.57 5.06 -0.35
CA ILE A 37 6.83 4.54 -0.88
C ILE A 37 6.51 3.20 -1.53
N GLU A 38 6.90 3.06 -2.80
CA GLU A 38 6.72 1.81 -3.52
C GLU A 38 7.91 0.87 -3.29
N ALA A 39 7.64 -0.41 -3.04
CA ALA A 39 8.66 -1.43 -2.87
C ALA A 39 9.11 -2.05 -4.18
N LYS A 40 10.35 -2.57 -4.20
CA LYS A 40 10.80 -3.46 -5.26
C LYS A 40 10.02 -4.78 -5.15
N PRO A 41 9.35 -5.26 -6.21
CA PRO A 41 8.69 -6.56 -6.18
C PRO A 41 9.70 -7.69 -6.11
N ARG A 42 9.29 -8.81 -5.52
CA ARG A 42 10.07 -10.05 -5.53
C ARG A 42 9.93 -10.73 -6.88
N GLU A 43 11.05 -11.14 -7.46
CA GLU A 43 11.08 -11.72 -8.82
C GLU A 43 10.79 -13.23 -8.84
N ASP A 44 10.99 -13.93 -7.71
CA ASP A 44 10.86 -15.40 -7.59
C ASP A 44 9.46 -15.87 -7.13
N LEU A 45 8.47 -14.98 -7.10
CA LEU A 45 7.12 -15.27 -6.62
C LEU A 45 6.07 -15.11 -7.74
N SER A 46 4.88 -15.67 -7.52
CA SER A 46 3.76 -15.66 -8.47
C SER A 46 2.46 -15.11 -7.85
N PHE A 47 2.58 -14.23 -6.86
CA PHE A 47 1.45 -13.45 -6.33
C PHE A 47 1.12 -12.27 -7.24
N SER A 48 -0.05 -11.66 -7.04
CA SER A 48 -0.55 -10.57 -7.91
C SER A 48 0.40 -9.38 -8.02
N THR A 49 1.10 -9.03 -6.94
CA THR A 49 2.03 -7.88 -6.91
C THR A 49 3.45 -8.25 -6.50
N ASN A 50 3.65 -9.44 -5.93
CA ASN A 50 4.89 -9.86 -5.26
C ASN A 50 5.47 -8.82 -4.29
N LYS A 51 4.58 -8.04 -3.67
CA LYS A 51 4.90 -7.02 -2.67
C LYS A 51 4.00 -7.19 -1.46
N ARG A 52 4.50 -6.76 -0.31
CA ARG A 52 3.72 -6.53 0.90
C ARG A 52 3.34 -5.05 0.97
N VAL A 53 2.37 -4.72 1.81
CA VAL A 53 1.99 -3.31 2.06
C VAL A 53 1.91 -3.06 3.55
N LEU A 54 2.66 -2.08 4.04
CA LEU A 54 2.54 -1.50 5.36
C LEU A 54 1.62 -0.27 5.29
N TYR A 55 0.39 -0.42 5.75
CA TYR A 55 -0.48 0.71 6.07
C TYR A 55 -0.11 1.24 7.45
N THR A 56 0.12 2.54 7.59
CA THR A 56 0.55 3.13 8.85
C THR A 56 -0.14 4.44 9.21
N THR A 57 -0.32 4.66 10.51
CA THR A 57 -0.78 5.90 11.12
C THR A 57 0.24 7.04 11.08
N ILE A 58 1.50 6.74 10.74
CA ILE A 58 2.54 7.76 10.52
C ILE A 58 2.12 8.64 9.34
N ASN A 59 2.30 9.96 9.46
CA ASN A 59 1.76 10.93 8.49
C ASN A 59 2.83 11.57 7.58
N THR A 60 4.11 11.23 7.77
CA THR A 60 5.23 11.79 7.00
C THR A 60 6.12 10.68 6.49
N LEU A 61 6.63 10.79 5.25
CA LEU A 61 7.54 9.78 4.67
C LEU A 61 8.98 9.97 5.15
N GLU A 62 9.37 11.21 5.43
CA GLU A 62 10.74 11.60 5.83
C GLU A 62 11.26 10.83 7.05
N VAL A 63 10.38 10.46 8.00
CA VAL A 63 10.78 9.69 9.18
C VAL A 63 11.36 8.31 8.83
N PHE A 64 11.00 7.75 7.68
CA PHE A 64 11.53 6.47 7.20
C PHE A 64 12.93 6.61 6.57
N GLU A 65 13.40 7.81 6.27
CA GLU A 65 14.77 8.03 5.79
C GLU A 65 15.81 7.93 6.94
N THR A 66 15.35 7.88 8.19
CA THR A 66 16.21 7.68 9.37
C THR A 66 16.95 6.35 9.29
N LYS A 67 18.24 6.33 9.66
CA LYS A 67 19.01 5.08 9.79
C LYS A 67 18.53 4.24 10.96
N HIS A 68 18.46 2.94 10.73
CA HIS A 68 18.17 2.02 11.82
C HIS A 68 19.40 1.84 12.73
N PRO A 69 19.27 1.82 14.07
CA PRO A 69 20.43 1.68 14.97
C PRO A 69 21.21 0.36 14.81
N LYS A 70 20.48 -0.71 14.48
CA LYS A 70 21.03 -2.07 14.30
C LYS A 70 21.49 -2.40 12.87
N TRP A 71 20.96 -1.69 11.86
CA TRP A 71 21.22 -2.04 10.46
C TRP A 71 21.73 -0.79 9.74
N SER A 72 22.74 -0.93 8.88
CA SER A 72 23.40 0.18 8.17
C SER A 72 22.51 0.92 7.15
N HIS A 73 21.24 0.55 7.05
CA HIS A 73 20.23 1.01 6.10
C HIS A 73 19.19 1.93 6.74
N SER A 74 18.52 2.74 5.93
CA SER A 74 17.35 3.49 6.38
C SER A 74 16.15 2.57 6.63
N LEU A 75 15.19 3.04 7.45
CA LEU A 75 13.95 2.28 7.68
C LEU A 75 13.20 2.01 6.37
N LYS A 76 13.23 2.98 5.45
CA LYS A 76 12.72 2.88 4.09
C LYS A 76 13.40 1.75 3.34
N GLU A 77 14.73 1.77 3.21
CA GLU A 77 15.49 0.75 2.47
C GLU A 77 15.18 -0.66 3.01
N ILE A 78 15.20 -0.83 4.33
CA ILE A 78 14.88 -2.10 4.99
C ILE A 78 13.50 -2.60 4.52
N LEU A 79 12.48 -1.75 4.58
CA LEU A 79 11.12 -2.15 4.23
C LEU A 79 10.95 -2.35 2.71
N SER A 80 11.34 -1.37 1.90
CA SER A 80 11.01 -1.32 0.46
C SER A 80 11.92 -2.18 -0.41
N GLU A 81 13.19 -2.34 -0.04
CA GLU A 81 14.19 -3.04 -0.87
C GLU A 81 14.48 -4.45 -0.35
N TYR A 82 14.69 -4.60 0.95
CA TYR A 82 15.06 -5.89 1.54
C TYR A 82 13.88 -6.77 1.91
N LEU A 83 12.77 -6.15 2.34
CA LEU A 83 11.56 -6.86 2.78
C LEU A 83 10.39 -6.71 1.80
N HIS A 84 10.61 -6.13 0.62
CA HIS A 84 9.61 -6.00 -0.45
C HIS A 84 8.26 -5.44 0.03
N THR A 85 8.29 -4.45 0.91
CA THR A 85 7.12 -3.90 1.62
C THR A 85 6.92 -2.43 1.28
N SER A 86 5.86 -2.12 0.52
CA SER A 86 5.47 -0.73 0.21
C SER A 86 4.95 -0.07 1.49
N ILE A 87 5.11 1.26 1.62
CA ILE A 87 4.69 2.01 2.80
C ILE A 87 3.61 3.00 2.41
N VAL A 88 2.48 2.94 3.08
CA VAL A 88 1.31 3.77 2.82
C VAL A 88 0.96 4.53 4.10
N ILE A 89 1.17 5.85 4.08
CA ILE A 89 1.05 6.71 5.28
C ILE A 89 -0.35 7.30 5.47
N GLY A 90 -0.61 7.85 6.66
CA GLY A 90 -1.84 8.58 6.98
C GLY A 90 -3.07 7.69 7.17
N GLN A 91 -2.87 6.46 7.60
CA GLN A 91 -3.92 5.46 7.78
C GLN A 91 -4.50 5.52 9.19
N LYS A 92 -5.68 4.92 9.37
CA LYS A 92 -6.34 4.86 10.67
C LYS A 92 -5.69 3.86 11.64
N GLU A 93 -4.97 2.90 11.10
CA GLU A 93 -4.39 1.78 11.83
C GLU A 93 -3.09 1.31 11.18
N ASN A 94 -2.24 0.64 11.97
CA ASN A 94 -1.03 0.02 11.49
C ASN A 94 -1.32 -1.44 11.10
N ILE A 95 -1.20 -1.77 9.82
CA ILE A 95 -1.45 -3.11 9.27
C ILE A 95 -0.35 -3.46 8.28
N LEU A 96 0.22 -4.66 8.46
CA LEU A 96 1.02 -5.32 7.43
C LEU A 96 0.12 -6.26 6.61
N VAL A 97 0.11 -6.09 5.30
CA VAL A 97 -0.51 -7.00 4.34
C VAL A 97 0.59 -7.82 3.66
N SER A 98 0.54 -9.15 3.77
CA SER A 98 1.52 -10.05 3.16
C SER A 98 1.26 -10.28 1.66
N PHE A 99 2.15 -11.02 1.01
CA PHE A 99 2.09 -11.31 -0.43
C PHE A 99 0.77 -11.97 -0.89
N ASP A 100 0.19 -12.81 -0.05
CA ASP A 100 -1.09 -13.51 -0.28
C ASP A 100 -2.32 -12.66 0.09
N GLY A 101 -2.13 -11.44 0.58
CA GLY A 101 -3.20 -10.56 1.04
C GLY A 101 -3.62 -10.74 2.49
N SER A 102 -3.02 -11.68 3.23
CA SER A 102 -3.29 -11.83 4.67
C SER A 102 -2.92 -10.56 5.43
N ARG A 103 -3.77 -10.16 6.39
CA ARG A 103 -3.66 -8.88 7.12
C ARG A 103 -3.22 -9.14 8.57
N PHE A 104 -2.17 -8.45 8.99
CA PHE A 104 -1.60 -8.54 10.34
C PHE A 104 -1.65 -7.16 11.01
N PRO A 105 -2.55 -6.96 11.98
CA PRO A 105 -2.56 -5.77 12.81
C PRO A 105 -1.23 -5.64 13.57
N LEU A 106 -0.68 -4.43 13.59
CA LEU A 106 0.55 -4.09 14.30
C LEU A 106 0.22 -3.26 15.54
N LYS A 107 0.96 -3.50 16.62
CA LYS A 107 0.70 -2.91 17.94
C LYS A 107 1.47 -1.62 18.17
N SER A 108 2.62 -1.43 17.53
CA SER A 108 3.45 -0.24 17.67
C SER A 108 2.71 1.00 17.22
N LYS A 109 2.64 2.00 18.11
CA LYS A 109 2.04 3.32 17.84
C LYS A 109 3.01 4.49 18.05
N ALA A 110 4.23 4.21 18.52
CA ALA A 110 5.12 5.22 19.08
C ALA A 110 6.05 5.87 18.05
N SER A 111 6.70 5.09 17.17
CA SER A 111 7.67 5.61 16.21
C SER A 111 7.77 4.79 14.93
N ALA A 112 8.36 5.37 13.89
CA ALA A 112 8.71 4.65 12.66
C ALA A 112 9.67 3.50 12.94
N LEU A 113 10.63 3.69 13.86
CA LEU A 113 11.59 2.67 14.23
C LEU A 113 10.92 1.46 14.90
N ASP A 114 10.05 1.69 15.89
CA ASP A 114 9.35 0.61 16.59
C ASP A 114 8.41 -0.14 15.66
N LEU A 115 7.78 0.57 14.73
CA LEU A 115 6.95 -0.04 13.69
C LEU A 115 7.78 -0.88 12.72
N THR A 116 8.93 -0.37 12.27
CA THR A 116 9.85 -1.13 11.40
C THR A 116 10.36 -2.39 12.10
N ASN A 117 10.72 -2.31 13.38
CA ASN A 117 11.12 -3.49 14.16
C ASN A 117 10.01 -4.54 14.25
N GLU A 118 8.78 -4.13 14.55
CA GLU A 118 7.64 -5.05 14.60
C GLU A 118 7.38 -5.70 13.22
N VAL A 119 7.53 -4.94 12.13
CA VAL A 119 7.40 -5.48 10.76
C VAL A 119 8.52 -6.48 10.46
N ILE A 120 9.77 -6.20 10.83
CA ILE A 120 10.90 -7.13 10.69
C ILE A 120 10.60 -8.44 11.42
N ASP A 121 10.15 -8.35 12.68
CA ASP A 121 9.83 -9.54 13.48
C ASP A 121 8.67 -10.33 12.86
N LYS A 122 7.63 -9.62 12.40
CA LYS A 122 6.44 -10.26 11.82
C LYS A 122 6.77 -10.94 10.49
N ILE A 123 7.53 -10.28 9.62
CA ILE A 123 8.00 -10.85 8.35
C ILE A 123 8.99 -12.00 8.62
N GLY A 124 9.90 -11.85 9.59
CA GLY A 124 10.86 -12.87 9.96
C GLY A 124 10.23 -14.19 10.45
N ALA A 125 9.01 -14.12 10.99
CA ALA A 125 8.22 -15.29 11.36
C ALA A 125 7.47 -15.94 10.18
N MET A 126 7.41 -15.30 9.01
CA MET A 126 6.77 -15.85 7.80
C MET A 126 7.73 -16.72 6.99
N TYR A 127 7.19 -17.69 6.24
CA TYR A 127 7.97 -18.62 5.43
C TYR A 127 8.96 -17.94 4.48
N PHE A 128 8.48 -17.03 3.62
CA PHE A 128 9.34 -16.27 2.70
C PHE A 128 10.19 -15.23 3.44
N GLY A 129 9.60 -14.57 4.43
CA GLY A 129 10.21 -13.45 5.14
C GLY A 129 11.38 -13.82 6.04
N LYS A 130 11.39 -15.05 6.59
CA LYS A 130 12.53 -15.56 7.37
C LYS A 130 13.85 -15.45 6.58
N ARG A 131 13.85 -15.86 5.31
CA ARG A 131 15.05 -15.80 4.46
C ARG A 131 15.47 -14.36 4.15
N GLU A 132 14.52 -13.45 4.01
CA GLU A 132 14.77 -12.03 3.77
C GLU A 132 15.44 -11.38 4.98
N VAL A 133 14.90 -11.61 6.18
CA VAL A 133 15.46 -11.13 7.44
C VAL A 133 16.82 -11.76 7.74
N ASP A 134 17.01 -13.06 7.45
CA ASP A 134 18.30 -13.72 7.62
C ASP A 134 19.38 -13.15 6.68
N LYS A 135 19.01 -12.78 5.44
CA LYS A 135 19.92 -12.08 4.50
C LYS A 135 20.25 -10.67 5.00
N LEU A 136 19.25 -9.93 5.49
CA LEU A 136 19.46 -8.62 6.09
C LEU A 136 20.49 -8.71 7.23
N LYS A 137 20.43 -9.74 8.10
CA LYS A 137 21.41 -9.96 9.19
C LYS A 137 22.82 -10.16 8.69
N LYS A 138 23.00 -10.97 7.65
CA LYS A 138 24.33 -11.27 7.10
C LYS A 138 24.99 -10.02 6.51
N ASN A 139 24.22 -9.16 5.84
CA ASN A 139 24.75 -7.95 5.23
C ASN A 139 25.16 -6.87 6.25
N ASN A 140 24.73 -6.99 7.51
CA ASN A 140 25.04 -6.04 8.58
C ASN A 140 26.12 -6.53 9.56
N ALA A 141 26.63 -7.75 9.37
CA ALA A 141 27.69 -8.34 10.18
C ALA A 141 29.10 -8.13 9.58
N ASN A 142 29.20 -7.39 8.47
CA ASN A 142 30.44 -6.96 7.82
C ASN A 142 30.62 -5.46 8.02
#